data_AF-A0A245ZPN0-F1
#
_entry.id   AF-A0A245ZPN0-F1
#
_cell.length_a   1.000
_cell.length_b   1.000
_cell.length_c   1.000
_cell.angle_alpha   90.00
_cell.angle_beta   90.00
_cell.angle_gamma   90.00
#
_symmetry.space_group_name_H-M   'P 1'
#
loop_
_entity.id
_entity.type
_entity.pdbx_description
1 polymer ?
#
loop_
_entity_poly.entity_id
_entity_poly.type
_entity_poly.pdbx_seq_one_letter_code
_entity_poly.pdbx_strand_id
1 'polypeptide(L)'
;MAKFDVFRTSEGWLALDCQSNSLSHLNTRLAVPLMPLANAPLPAARLNPRFVVDAQEVVMVTQFAAALPISELRHQLCRLDQHDYEISNALDMLISGF
;
A
#
# COMPACT_ATOMS: atom_id res chain seq x y z
N MET A 1 3.31 13.51 3.58
CA MET A 1 3.01 12.09 3.34
C MET A 1 3.45 11.31 4.55
N ALA A 2 2.51 10.63 5.18
CA ALA A 2 2.76 9.79 6.33
C ALA A 2 2.64 8.31 5.94
N LYS A 3 3.36 7.45 6.65
CA LYS A 3 3.19 5.99 6.57
C LYS A 3 1.70 5.64 6.69
N PHE A 4 1.27 4.74 5.82
CA PHE A 4 -0.09 4.23 5.65
C PHE A 4 -1.12 5.20 5.05
N ASP A 5 -0.67 6.32 4.49
CA ASP A 5 -1.52 7.12 3.61
C ASP A 5 -1.78 6.36 2.30
N VAL A 6 -3.03 6.40 1.81
CA VAL A 6 -3.42 5.89 0.49
C VAL A 6 -3.51 7.05 -0.49
N PHE A 7 -2.85 6.90 -1.63
CA PHE A 7 -2.85 7.88 -2.72
C PHE A 7 -3.45 7.29 -3.98
N ARG A 8 -4.08 8.15 -4.78
CA ARG A 8 -4.25 7.91 -6.21
C ARG A 8 -3.02 8.41 -6.97
N THR A 9 -2.45 7.54 -7.80
CA THR A 9 -1.26 7.86 -8.58
C THR A 9 -1.59 8.70 -9.81
N SER A 10 -0.58 9.24 -10.48
CA SER A 10 -0.75 9.93 -11.77
C SER A 10 -1.34 9.06 -12.87
N GLU A 11 -1.16 7.75 -12.80
CA GLU A 11 -1.74 6.78 -13.74
C GLU A 11 -3.12 6.26 -13.26
N GLY A 12 -3.60 6.74 -12.12
CA GLY A 12 -4.95 6.51 -11.63
C GLY A 12 -5.14 5.28 -10.76
N TRP A 13 -4.12 4.47 -10.51
CA TRP A 13 -4.19 3.35 -9.58
C TRP A 13 -3.97 3.80 -8.12
N LEU A 14 -4.28 2.92 -7.15
CA LEU A 14 -4.19 3.22 -5.73
C LEU A 14 -2.87 2.69 -5.15
N ALA A 15 -2.14 3.54 -4.43
CA ALA A 15 -0.86 3.22 -3.81
C ALA A 15 -0.95 3.48 -2.29
N LEU A 16 -0.60 2.48 -1.49
CA LEU A 16 -0.42 2.59 -0.05
C LEU A 16 1.04 2.92 0.26
N ASP A 17 1.32 4.06 0.91
CA ASP A 17 2.66 4.38 1.43
C ASP A 17 3.00 3.45 2.61
N CYS A 18 4.03 2.62 2.47
CA CYS A 18 4.50 1.72 3.52
C CYS A 18 5.81 2.19 4.16
N GLN A 19 6.37 3.30 3.72
CA GLN A 19 7.67 3.80 4.15
C GLN A 19 7.59 4.47 5.54
N SER A 20 8.59 4.19 6.39
CA SER A 20 8.73 4.85 7.69
C SER A 20 8.80 6.38 7.57
N ASN A 21 8.11 7.08 8.47
CA ASN A 21 8.14 8.55 8.55
C ASN A 21 9.55 9.10 8.83
N SER A 22 10.43 8.31 9.47
CA SER A 22 11.84 8.72 9.69
C SER A 22 12.62 8.87 8.38
N LEU A 23 12.14 8.26 7.30
CA LEU A 23 12.72 8.34 5.95
C LEU A 23 12.01 9.37 5.07
N SER A 24 11.31 10.35 5.66
CA SER A 24 10.54 11.35 4.92
C SER A 24 11.37 12.29 4.05
N HIS A 25 12.69 12.32 4.22
CA HIS A 25 13.64 13.13 3.46
C HIS A 25 13.96 12.56 2.07
N LEU A 26 13.61 11.29 1.80
CA LEU A 26 13.78 10.67 0.49
C LEU A 26 12.76 11.21 -0.51
N ASN A 27 13.11 11.24 -1.79
CA ASN A 27 12.23 11.66 -2.88
C ASN A 27 11.36 10.52 -3.45
N THR A 28 11.49 9.32 -2.90
CA THR A 28 10.69 8.14 -3.21
C THR A 28 9.99 7.60 -1.96
N ARG A 29 8.95 6.80 -2.18
CA ARG A 29 8.23 6.04 -1.17
C ARG A 29 8.18 4.58 -1.56
N LEU A 30 8.55 3.69 -0.64
CA LEU A 30 8.15 2.30 -0.74
C LEU A 30 6.62 2.23 -0.62
N ALA A 31 5.96 1.86 -1.70
CA ALA A 31 4.51 1.80 -1.76
C ALA A 31 4.05 0.45 -2.30
N VAL A 32 2.84 0.06 -1.92
CA VAL A 32 2.21 -1.18 -2.36
C VAL A 32 0.90 -0.85 -3.09
N PRO A 33 0.64 -1.45 -4.27
CA PRO A 33 -0.60 -1.20 -4.98
C PRO A 33 -1.80 -1.82 -4.25
N LEU A 34 -2.91 -1.07 -4.22
CA LEU A 34 -4.22 -1.55 -3.80
C LEU A 34 -5.06 -1.80 -5.06
N MET A 35 -5.48 -3.04 -5.27
CA MET A 35 -6.25 -3.45 -6.45
C MET A 35 -7.67 -3.86 -6.08
N PRO A 36 -8.69 -3.56 -6.90
CA PRO A 36 -10.02 -4.15 -6.74
C PRO A 36 -9.91 -5.68 -6.71
N LEU A 37 -10.71 -6.34 -5.86
CA LEU A 37 -10.68 -7.81 -5.72
C LEU A 37 -10.83 -8.54 -7.07
N ALA A 38 -11.67 -8.00 -7.97
CA ALA A 38 -11.89 -8.55 -9.31
C ALA A 38 -10.64 -8.56 -10.21
N ASN A 39 -9.65 -7.70 -9.92
CA ASN A 39 -8.43 -7.53 -10.71
C ASN A 39 -7.18 -8.05 -9.98
N ALA A 40 -7.31 -8.43 -8.71
CA ALA A 40 -6.19 -8.88 -7.90
C ALA A 40 -5.84 -10.36 -8.24
N PRO A 41 -4.55 -10.74 -8.20
CA PRO A 41 -4.16 -12.15 -8.17
C PRO A 41 -4.83 -12.88 -7.01
N LEU A 42 -4.93 -14.22 -7.07
CA LEU A 42 -5.52 -15.02 -6.00
C LEU A 42 -4.87 -14.65 -4.65
N PRO A 43 -5.63 -14.06 -3.70
CA PRO A 43 -5.02 -13.54 -2.47
C PRO A 43 -4.49 -14.67 -1.59
N ALA A 44 -3.22 -14.60 -1.20
CA ALA A 44 -2.70 -15.39 -0.10
C ALA A 44 -3.00 -14.64 1.21
N ALA A 45 -3.79 -15.24 2.11
CA ALA A 45 -4.41 -14.54 3.23
C ALA A 45 -3.46 -13.71 4.12
N ARG A 46 -2.22 -14.17 4.33
CA ARG A 46 -1.20 -13.43 5.11
C ARG A 46 -0.44 -12.38 4.31
N LEU A 47 -0.29 -12.59 3.00
CA LEU A 47 0.47 -11.71 2.13
C LEU A 47 -0.40 -10.56 1.60
N ASN A 48 -1.69 -10.79 1.39
CA ASN A 48 -2.56 -9.87 0.65
C ASN A 48 -3.80 -9.49 1.48
N PRO A 49 -3.65 -8.63 2.50
CA PRO A 49 -4.77 -8.15 3.31
C PRO A 49 -5.75 -7.33 2.47
N ARG A 50 -6.99 -7.23 2.96
CA ARG A 50 -8.11 -6.56 2.28
C ARG A 50 -8.55 -5.35 3.07
N PHE A 51 -8.86 -4.28 2.37
CA PHE A 51 -9.29 -3.02 2.96
C PHE A 51 -10.51 -2.47 2.23
N VAL A 52 -11.16 -1.47 2.84
CA VAL A 52 -12.18 -0.66 2.17
C VAL A 52 -11.62 0.75 1.99
N VAL A 53 -11.49 1.18 0.73
CA VAL A 53 -11.07 2.54 0.35
C VAL A 53 -12.15 3.11 -0.55
N ASP A 54 -12.66 4.30 -0.25
CA ASP A 54 -13.78 4.93 -0.99
C ASP A 54 -14.99 4.01 -1.19
N ALA A 55 -15.39 3.28 -0.13
CA ALA A 55 -16.47 2.29 -0.15
C ALA A 55 -16.26 1.11 -1.13
N GLN A 56 -15.04 0.92 -1.65
CA GLN A 56 -14.66 -0.19 -2.51
C GLN A 56 -13.71 -1.14 -1.78
N GLU A 57 -14.00 -2.44 -1.87
CA GLU A 57 -13.06 -3.46 -1.39
C GLU A 57 -11.84 -3.56 -2.31
N VAL A 58 -10.67 -3.42 -1.70
CA VAL A 58 -9.38 -3.52 -2.36
C VAL A 58 -8.48 -4.52 -1.64
N VAL A 59 -7.57 -5.11 -2.39
CA VAL A 59 -6.54 -6.03 -1.92
C VAL A 59 -5.21 -5.31 -1.99
N MET A 60 -4.45 -5.32 -0.91
CA MET A 60 -3.05 -4.96 -0.94
C MET A 60 -2.27 -6.08 -1.60
N VAL A 61 -1.70 -5.80 -2.77
CA VAL A 61 -0.95 -6.80 -3.57
C VAL A 61 0.52 -6.68 -3.20
N THR A 62 0.87 -7.19 -2.03
CA THR A 62 2.14 -6.89 -1.35
C THR A 62 3.37 -7.25 -2.18
N GLN A 63 3.31 -8.36 -2.92
CA GLN A 63 4.41 -8.77 -3.80
C GLN A 63 4.71 -7.80 -4.96
N PHE A 64 3.86 -6.79 -5.19
CA PHE A 64 4.10 -5.72 -6.16
C PHE A 64 4.62 -4.44 -5.49
N ALA A 65 5.13 -4.53 -4.26
CA ALA A 65 5.80 -3.41 -3.59
C ALA A 65 6.90 -2.82 -4.47
N ALA A 66 6.93 -1.50 -4.59
CA ALA A 66 7.88 -0.78 -5.42
C ALA A 66 8.25 0.58 -4.82
N ALA A 67 9.41 1.11 -5.20
CA ALA A 67 9.76 2.50 -4.89
C ALA A 67 9.10 3.41 -5.92
N LEU A 68 8.21 4.30 -5.47
CA LEU A 68 7.54 5.29 -6.30
C LEU A 68 8.11 6.69 -6.04
N PRO A 69 8.40 7.49 -7.08
CA PRO A 69 8.66 8.91 -6.92
C PRO A 69 7.50 9.62 -6.23
N ILE A 70 7.78 10.56 -5.32
CA ILE A 70 6.74 11.38 -4.66
C ILE A 70 5.87 12.11 -5.70
N SER A 71 6.45 12.46 -6.85
CA SER A 71 5.72 13.08 -7.96
C SER A 71 4.62 12.20 -8.54
N GLU A 72 4.63 10.89 -8.34
CA GLU A 72 3.55 10.01 -8.81
C GLU A 72 2.37 9.95 -7.83
N LEU A 73 2.58 10.30 -6.56
CA LEU A 73 1.59 10.18 -5.49
C LEU A 73 0.80 11.48 -5.36
N ARG A 74 -0.28 11.60 -6.14
CA ARG A 74 -0.93 12.89 -6.42
C ARG A 74 -2.00 13.29 -5.41
N HIS A 75 -2.94 12.40 -5.14
CA HIS A 75 -4.12 12.72 -4.35
C HIS A 75 -4.25 11.75 -3.18
N GLN A 76 -4.06 12.24 -1.96
CA GLN A 76 -4.32 11.45 -0.75
C GLN A 76 -5.83 11.24 -0.61
N LEU A 77 -6.25 9.99 -0.43
CA LEU A 77 -7.66 9.61 -0.27
C LEU A 77 -8.02 9.38 1.19
N CYS A 78 -7.25 8.52 1.87
CA CYS A 78 -7.50 8.13 3.26
C CYS A 78 -6.21 7.64 3.92
N ARG A 79 -6.35 7.13 5.16
CA ARG A 79 -5.26 6.50 5.92
C ARG A 79 -5.73 5.13 6.38
N LEU A 80 -4.81 4.16 6.38
CA LEU A 80 -5.03 2.81 6.88
C LEU A 80 -4.15 2.52 8.11
N ASP A 81 -3.85 3.55 8.91
CA ASP A 81 -3.02 3.43 10.11
C ASP A 81 -3.64 2.55 11.20
N GLN A 82 -4.97 2.44 11.25
CA GLN A 82 -5.66 1.45 12.09
C GLN A 82 -5.39 -0.03 11.70
N HIS A 83 -4.83 -0.26 10.51
CA HIS A 83 -4.45 -1.60 10.01
C HIS A 83 -2.93 -1.81 10.02
N ASP A 84 -2.20 -1.06 10.86
CA ASP A 84 -0.74 -1.10 10.91
C ASP A 84 -0.17 -2.51 11.07
N TYR A 85 -0.78 -3.34 11.92
CA TYR A 85 -0.41 -4.71 12.19
C TYR A 85 -0.59 -5.59 10.95
N GLU A 86 -1.74 -5.52 10.29
CA GLU A 86 -2.04 -6.30 9.09
C GLU A 86 -1.10 -5.93 7.93
N ILE A 87 -0.86 -4.63 7.72
CA ILE A 87 0.04 -4.13 6.67
C ILE A 87 1.49 -4.53 6.97
N SER A 88 1.93 -4.40 8.22
CA SER A 88 3.31 -4.73 8.62
C SER A 88 3.58 -6.23 8.52
N ASN A 89 2.64 -7.09 8.94
CA ASN A 89 2.76 -8.53 8.79
C ASN A 89 2.81 -8.96 7.33
N ALA A 90 2.04 -8.33 6.44
CA ALA A 90 2.10 -8.63 5.02
C ALA A 90 3.49 -8.30 4.43
N LEU A 91 4.06 -7.15 4.80
CA LEU A 91 5.40 -6.75 4.39
C LEU A 91 6.48 -7.67 4.99
N ASP A 92 6.33 -8.07 6.25
CA ASP A 92 7.24 -9.03 6.89
C ASP A 92 7.17 -10.38 6.18
N MET A 93 5.96 -10.90 5.91
CA MET A 93 5.77 -12.12 5.13
C MET A 93 6.45 -12.06 3.75
N LEU A 94 6.43 -10.91 3.07
CA LEU A 94 7.13 -10.74 1.79
C LEU A 94 8.67 -10.79 1.94
N ILE A 95 9.20 -10.17 2.99
CA ILE A 95 10.65 -9.92 3.14
C ILE A 95 11.34 -11.07 3.88
N SER A 96 10.72 -11.57 4.94
CA SER A 96 11.29 -12.51 5.90
C SER A 96 10.55 -13.85 5.94
N GLY A 97 9.27 -13.89 5.54
CA GLY A 97 8.47 -15.12 5.42
C GLY A 97 7.79 -15.61 6.71
N PHE A 98 7.67 -14.76 7.74
CA PHE A 98 7.06 -15.09 9.03
C PHE A 98 5.59 -14.67 9.16
#